data_AF-A0A1G3C3T5-F1
#
_entry.id   AF-A0A1G3C3T5-F1
#
_cell.length_a   1.000
_cell.length_b   1.000
_cell.length_c   1.000
_cell.angle_alpha   90.00
_cell.angle_beta   90.00
_cell.angle_gamma   90.00
#
_symmetry.space_group_name_H-M   'P 1'
#
loop_
_entity.id
_entity.type
_entity.pdbx_description
1 polymer ?
#
loop_
_entity_poly.entity_id
_entity_poly.type
_entity_poly.pdbx_seq_one_letter_code
_entity_poly.pdbx_strand_id
1 'polypeptide(L)'
;MNKSMLKVTAFGIAIIGFYIYITMYVSGLSGTGGGESAGGVTPEAGESVFWGDGQCSTCHKVGSSGSATRGPDQEGLVSRADERAKELGMASGLDYIIESIVEPEKHVVHGYDKIMPKVYDPPIMLSREKILAVIAYLQTLGGEADVPAIMKYKDKIPEASKKKVKPWIPPVAVDAKEGEKIFFDETRPVTCGKCHVVNGKGEKVGPELTGIGAVQTPEYFLESILKPSAKIVKGYETMYVITTDGIPYNGLIKSETESEIVLLKEESGEIEDVIITKTDIAEMKKQEVSIMPGNIGELLSVRDFYGVISFLQSLK
;
A
#
# COMPACT_ATOMS: atom_id res chain seq x y z
N MET A 1 -11.49 -59.72 5.04
CA MET A 1 -11.85 -58.45 4.36
C MET A 1 -12.20 -58.75 2.91
N ASN A 2 -13.41 -58.43 2.45
CA ASN A 2 -13.88 -58.83 1.11
C ASN A 2 -13.08 -58.08 0.02
N LYS A 3 -12.79 -58.69 -1.14
CA LYS A 3 -11.94 -58.08 -2.20
C LYS A 3 -12.45 -56.70 -2.64
N SER A 4 -13.76 -56.49 -2.60
CA SER A 4 -14.39 -55.20 -2.90
C SER A 4 -14.11 -54.14 -1.84
N MET A 5 -14.09 -54.51 -0.55
CA MET A 5 -13.74 -53.59 0.54
C MET A 5 -12.28 -53.13 0.44
N LEU A 6 -11.36 -54.05 0.12
CA LEU A 6 -9.94 -53.69 -0.06
C LEU A 6 -9.73 -52.71 -1.22
N LYS A 7 -10.47 -52.88 -2.33
CA LYS A 7 -10.42 -51.96 -3.48
C LYS A 7 -10.99 -50.58 -3.15
N VAL A 8 -12.09 -50.52 -2.40
CA VAL A 8 -12.70 -49.25 -1.97
C VAL A 8 -11.79 -48.51 -1.00
N THR A 9 -11.17 -49.22 -0.05
CA THR A 9 -10.21 -48.60 0.89
C THR A 9 -8.96 -48.12 0.16
N ALA A 10 -8.39 -48.89 -0.77
CA ALA A 10 -7.24 -48.46 -1.56
C ALA A 10 -7.55 -47.22 -2.42
N PHE A 11 -8.73 -47.17 -3.02
CA PHE A 11 -9.19 -46.01 -3.80
C PHE A 11 -9.40 -44.77 -2.90
N GLY A 12 -9.97 -44.95 -1.72
CA GLY A 12 -10.14 -43.87 -0.73
C GLY A 12 -8.80 -43.28 -0.27
N ILE A 13 -7.81 -44.13 0.03
CA ILE A 13 -6.46 -43.69 0.41
C ILE A 13 -5.77 -42.97 -0.76
N ALA A 14 -5.94 -43.45 -1.99
CA ALA A 14 -5.37 -42.79 -3.17
C ALA A 14 -5.97 -41.39 -3.40
N ILE A 15 -7.30 -41.23 -3.22
CA ILE A 15 -7.96 -39.92 -3.33
C ILE A 15 -7.50 -38.97 -2.22
N ILE A 16 -7.45 -39.44 -0.97
CA ILE A 16 -7.00 -38.61 0.15
C ILE A 16 -5.54 -38.21 -0.04
N GLY A 17 -4.68 -39.15 -0.45
CA GLY A 17 -3.27 -38.87 -0.76
C GLY A 17 -3.11 -37.88 -1.92
N PHE A 18 -3.93 -37.99 -2.96
CA PHE A 18 -3.93 -37.04 -4.08
C PHE A 18 -4.40 -35.65 -3.64
N TYR A 19 -5.45 -35.56 -2.82
CA TYR A 19 -5.92 -34.28 -2.27
C TYR A 19 -4.87 -33.64 -1.36
N ILE A 20 -4.24 -34.42 -0.46
CA ILE A 20 -3.15 -33.93 0.40
C ILE A 20 -1.99 -33.43 -0.45
N TYR A 21 -1.58 -34.20 -1.47
CA TYR A 21 -0.52 -33.81 -2.40
C TYR A 21 -0.87 -32.52 -3.14
N ILE A 22 -2.08 -32.40 -3.69
CA ILE A 22 -2.56 -31.19 -4.34
C ILE A 22 -2.59 -30.02 -3.35
N THR A 23 -3.08 -30.19 -2.11
CA THR A 23 -3.05 -29.11 -1.12
C THR A 23 -1.64 -28.70 -0.73
N MET A 24 -0.70 -29.62 -0.59
CA MET A 24 0.70 -29.28 -0.31
C MET A 24 1.37 -28.59 -1.49
N TYR A 25 1.08 -29.04 -2.71
CA TYR A 25 1.63 -28.48 -3.93
C TYR A 25 1.03 -27.11 -4.25
N VAL A 26 -0.28 -26.95 -4.08
CA VAL A 26 -0.99 -25.67 -4.22
C VAL A 26 -0.59 -24.73 -3.10
N SER A 27 -0.55 -25.12 -1.83
CA SER A 27 -0.02 -24.27 -0.75
C SER A 27 1.46 -23.92 -0.94
N GLY A 28 2.22 -24.72 -1.70
CA GLY A 28 3.59 -24.40 -2.12
C GLY A 28 3.69 -23.46 -3.32
N LEU A 29 2.61 -23.28 -4.10
CA LEU A 29 2.55 -22.42 -5.30
C LEU A 29 1.74 -21.14 -5.09
N SER A 30 0.67 -21.21 -4.29
CA SER A 30 -0.08 -20.07 -3.77
C SER A 30 0.39 -19.85 -2.34
N GLY A 31 1.24 -18.85 -2.11
CA GLY A 31 1.79 -18.45 -0.82
C GLY A 31 0.73 -17.94 0.16
N THR A 32 -0.26 -18.77 0.49
CA THR A 32 -1.22 -18.56 1.57
C THR A 32 -1.03 -19.70 2.56
N GLY A 33 0.16 -19.74 3.17
CA GLY A 33 0.42 -20.49 4.38
C GLY A 33 -0.11 -19.72 5.56
N GLY A 34 -1.41 -19.82 5.83
CA GLY A 34 -1.99 -19.55 7.14
C GLY A 34 -1.47 -20.60 8.12
N GLY A 35 -0.25 -20.41 8.58
CA GLY A 35 0.38 -21.17 9.65
C GLY A 35 1.23 -20.20 10.42
N GLU A 36 1.00 -20.10 11.73
CA GLU A 36 1.97 -19.55 12.67
C GLU A 36 3.37 -20.05 12.28
N SER A 37 4.17 -19.20 11.66
CA SER A 37 5.58 -19.50 11.45
C SER A 37 6.18 -19.63 12.84
N ALA A 38 6.57 -20.86 13.18
CA ALA A 38 7.25 -21.17 14.42
C ALA A 38 8.37 -20.15 14.68
N GLY A 39 8.34 -19.57 15.88
CA GLY A 39 9.00 -18.33 16.27
C GLY A 39 10.49 -18.25 15.94
N GLY A 40 10.85 -17.20 15.20
CA GLY A 40 12.22 -16.81 14.95
C GLY A 40 12.29 -15.45 14.27
N VAL A 41 13.28 -14.65 14.64
CA VAL A 41 13.66 -13.47 13.86
C VAL A 41 14.51 -13.99 12.69
N THR A 42 13.87 -14.28 11.56
CA THR A 42 14.54 -14.73 10.32
C THR A 42 14.09 -13.88 9.12
N PRO A 43 14.90 -13.80 8.05
CA PRO A 43 14.50 -13.11 6.83
C PRO A 43 13.23 -13.66 6.19
N GLU A 44 13.02 -14.97 6.20
CA GLU A 44 11.84 -15.61 5.59
C GLU A 44 10.56 -15.27 6.36
N ALA A 45 10.64 -15.26 7.70
CA ALA A 45 9.53 -14.78 8.53
C ALA A 45 9.27 -13.29 8.28
N GLY A 46 10.33 -12.49 8.10
CA GLY A 46 10.24 -11.08 7.77
C GLY A 46 9.56 -10.81 6.43
N GLU A 47 9.90 -11.60 5.42
CA GLU A 47 9.30 -11.53 4.09
C GLU A 47 7.80 -11.83 4.16
N SER A 48 7.42 -12.90 4.87
CA SER A 48 6.01 -13.24 5.09
C SER A 48 5.24 -12.11 5.77
N VAL A 49 5.84 -11.43 6.75
CA VAL A 49 5.23 -10.25 7.39
C VAL A 49 5.15 -9.08 6.42
N PHE A 50 6.20 -8.79 5.64
CA PHE A 50 6.23 -7.67 4.70
C PHE A 50 5.10 -7.76 3.67
N TRP A 51 4.88 -8.95 3.10
CA TRP A 51 3.86 -9.21 2.07
C TRP A 51 2.50 -9.59 2.63
N GLY A 52 2.42 -9.92 3.93
CA GLY A 52 1.21 -10.37 4.61
C GLY A 52 0.85 -9.46 5.78
N ASP A 53 1.08 -9.92 7.01
CA ASP A 53 0.57 -9.29 8.23
C ASP A 53 0.96 -7.81 8.43
N GLY A 54 2.13 -7.42 7.95
CA GLY A 54 2.62 -6.04 8.02
C GLY A 54 2.04 -5.14 6.93
N GLN A 55 1.50 -5.71 5.86
CA GLN A 55 0.92 -4.99 4.72
C GLN A 55 1.87 -3.92 4.14
N CYS A 56 3.18 -4.09 4.32
CA CYS A 56 4.18 -3.13 3.89
C CYS A 56 4.12 -2.94 2.37
N SER A 57 3.83 -4.03 1.65
CA SER A 57 3.68 -4.09 0.19
C SER A 57 2.60 -3.19 -0.39
N THR A 58 1.61 -2.77 0.42
CA THR A 58 0.53 -1.84 0.01
C THR A 58 1.04 -0.42 -0.22
N CYS A 59 2.17 -0.08 0.41
CA CYS A 59 2.78 1.25 0.35
C CYS A 59 4.21 1.23 -0.20
N HIS A 60 4.95 0.14 0.03
CA HIS A 60 6.32 -0.05 -0.43
C HIS A 60 6.39 -1.15 -1.48
N LYS A 61 7.17 -0.91 -2.54
CA LYS A 61 7.52 -1.97 -3.49
C LYS A 61 8.91 -2.53 -3.18
N VAL A 62 9.18 -3.71 -3.71
CA VAL A 62 10.51 -4.29 -3.85
C VAL A 62 10.71 -4.56 -5.34
N GLY A 63 11.48 -3.69 -6.00
CA GLY A 63 11.71 -3.77 -7.44
C GLY A 63 10.43 -3.57 -8.26
N SER A 64 9.91 -4.65 -8.86
CA SER A 64 8.66 -4.63 -9.63
C SER A 64 7.43 -5.11 -8.86
N SER A 65 7.60 -5.63 -7.64
CA SER A 65 6.54 -6.22 -6.83
C SER A 65 6.07 -5.27 -5.73
N GLY A 66 4.76 -5.18 -5.50
CA GLY A 66 4.16 -4.26 -4.52
C GLY A 66 3.90 -2.86 -5.09
N SER A 67 3.42 -1.95 -4.24
CA SER A 67 3.05 -0.58 -4.61
C SER A 67 4.12 0.39 -4.10
N ALA A 68 4.75 1.22 -4.95
CA ALA A 68 5.62 2.33 -4.49
C ALA A 68 4.98 3.70 -4.67
N THR A 69 3.66 3.74 -4.73
CA THR A 69 2.94 5.01 -4.88
C THR A 69 2.99 5.83 -3.59
N ARG A 70 3.04 5.16 -2.43
CA ARG A 70 2.90 5.81 -1.11
C ARG A 70 4.21 5.86 -0.32
N GLY A 71 5.08 4.89 -0.52
CA GLY A 71 6.36 4.76 0.17
C GLY A 71 7.49 4.44 -0.81
N PRO A 72 8.74 4.71 -0.42
CA PRO A 72 9.90 4.42 -1.25
C PRO A 72 10.03 2.93 -1.57
N ASP A 73 10.62 2.65 -2.73
CA ASP A 73 11.12 1.32 -3.08
C ASP A 73 12.14 0.84 -2.05
N GLN A 74 12.08 -0.45 -1.71
CA GLN A 74 12.96 -1.10 -0.75
C GLN A 74 14.08 -1.90 -1.42
N GLU A 75 14.06 -2.10 -2.74
CA GLU A 75 15.18 -2.72 -3.45
C GLU A 75 16.44 -1.86 -3.27
N GLY A 76 17.56 -2.46 -2.83
CA GLY A 76 18.80 -1.71 -2.55
C GLY A 76 18.74 -0.82 -1.31
N LEU A 77 17.82 -1.08 -0.37
CA LEU A 77 17.65 -0.30 0.85
C LEU A 77 18.94 -0.19 1.68
N VAL A 78 19.70 -1.27 1.83
CA VAL A 78 20.89 -1.30 2.71
C VAL A 78 21.90 -0.23 2.33
N SER A 79 22.27 -0.16 1.05
CA SER A 79 23.21 0.86 0.55
C SER A 79 22.69 2.28 0.78
N ARG A 80 21.40 2.52 0.50
CA ARG A 80 20.76 3.82 0.76
C ARG A 80 20.75 4.16 2.25
N ALA A 81 20.47 3.19 3.11
CA ALA A 81 20.44 3.37 4.54
C ALA A 81 21.83 3.74 5.09
N ASP A 82 22.90 3.12 4.59
CA ASP A 82 24.27 3.47 4.98
C ASP A 82 24.67 4.89 4.55
N GLU A 83 24.26 5.33 3.37
CA GLU A 83 24.45 6.70 2.91
C GLU A 83 23.70 7.69 3.80
N ARG A 84 22.41 7.44 4.06
CA ARG A 84 21.59 8.28 4.96
C ARG A 84 22.12 8.32 6.38
N ALA A 85 22.57 7.19 6.91
CA ALA A 85 23.17 7.13 8.23
C ALA A 85 24.40 8.04 8.32
N LYS A 86 25.27 8.05 7.30
CA LYS A 86 26.44 8.95 7.24
C LYS A 86 26.03 10.42 7.19
N GLU A 87 25.06 10.77 6.35
CA GLU A 87 24.53 12.14 6.23
C GLU A 87 23.96 12.65 7.57
N LEU A 88 23.31 11.77 8.31
CA LEU A 88 22.65 12.08 9.59
C LEU A 88 23.57 11.92 10.81
N GLY A 89 24.82 11.48 10.62
CA GLY A 89 25.75 11.21 11.71
C GLY A 89 25.36 10.03 12.61
N MET A 90 24.59 9.06 12.08
CA MET A 90 24.19 7.84 12.76
C MET A 90 25.30 6.79 12.74
N ALA A 91 25.26 5.84 13.67
CA ALA A 91 26.31 4.83 13.82
C ALA A 91 26.34 3.79 12.68
N SER A 92 25.19 3.46 12.08
CA SER A 92 25.10 2.49 10.98
C SER A 92 23.81 2.65 10.16
N GLY A 93 23.77 2.08 8.94
CA GLY A 93 22.52 1.96 8.19
C GLY A 93 21.47 1.11 8.92
N LEU A 94 21.88 0.17 9.77
CA LEU A 94 20.95 -0.60 10.61
C LEU A 94 20.26 0.31 11.64
N ASP A 95 20.97 1.24 12.27
CA ASP A 95 20.37 2.24 13.16
C ASP A 95 19.34 3.08 12.40
N TYR A 96 19.66 3.50 11.17
CA TYR A 96 18.75 4.25 10.31
C TYR A 96 17.48 3.46 9.98
N ILE A 97 17.60 2.18 9.58
CA ILE A 97 16.45 1.32 9.25
C ILE A 97 15.54 1.14 10.47
N ILE A 98 16.13 0.85 11.63
CA ILE A 98 15.37 0.62 12.87
C ILE A 98 14.63 1.89 13.29
N GLU A 99 15.31 3.03 13.28
CA GLU A 99 14.70 4.30 13.64
C GLU A 99 13.60 4.70 12.65
N SER A 100 13.80 4.45 11.35
CA SER A 100 12.79 4.72 10.32
C SER A 100 11.54 3.84 10.45
N ILE A 101 11.64 2.63 11.01
CA ILE A 101 10.47 1.76 11.23
C ILE A 101 9.77 2.08 12.57
N VAL A 102 10.54 2.38 13.61
CA VAL A 102 10.01 2.66 14.96
C VAL A 102 9.44 4.08 15.07
N GLU A 103 10.08 5.05 14.39
CA GLU A 103 9.75 6.48 14.34
C GLU A 103 9.65 6.96 12.87
N PRO A 104 8.64 6.52 12.11
CA PRO A 104 8.56 6.74 10.66
C PRO A 104 8.51 8.20 10.20
N GLU A 105 8.18 9.14 11.09
CA GLU A 105 8.16 10.57 10.77
C GLU A 105 9.54 11.25 10.88
N LYS A 106 10.55 10.57 11.43
CA LYS A 106 11.86 11.15 11.70
C LYS A 106 12.72 11.29 10.45
N HIS A 107 12.63 10.31 9.55
CA HIS A 107 13.47 10.21 8.34
C HIS A 107 12.65 10.11 7.06
N VAL A 108 11.78 11.10 6.84
CA VAL A 108 10.90 11.11 5.67
C VAL A 108 11.71 11.43 4.43
N VAL A 109 11.77 10.45 3.52
CA VAL A 109 12.52 10.57 2.26
C VAL A 109 11.92 11.68 1.40
N HIS A 110 12.78 12.52 0.82
CA HIS A 110 12.35 13.63 -0.03
C HIS A 110 11.34 13.19 -1.11
N GLY A 111 10.25 13.96 -1.20
CA GLY A 111 9.14 13.72 -2.11
C GLY A 111 8.13 12.67 -1.65
N TYR A 112 8.26 12.06 -0.47
CA TYR A 112 7.22 11.23 0.14
C TYR A 112 6.55 11.94 1.32
N ASP A 113 5.32 11.54 1.62
CA ASP A 113 4.53 12.09 2.72
C ASP A 113 4.76 11.37 4.05
N LYS A 114 4.41 12.05 5.14
CA LYS A 114 4.39 11.52 6.52
C LYS A 114 3.17 10.62 6.76
N ILE A 115 3.07 9.51 6.02
CA ILE A 115 1.91 8.60 6.07
C ILE A 115 2.25 7.19 6.53
N MET A 116 3.54 6.85 6.70
CA MET A 116 3.94 5.54 7.21
C MET A 116 3.49 5.40 8.68
N PRO A 117 2.64 4.41 9.00
CA PRO A 117 2.10 4.26 10.34
C PRO A 117 3.15 3.68 11.28
N LYS A 118 2.97 3.91 12.58
CA LYS A 118 3.66 3.14 13.62
C LYS A 118 3.15 1.70 13.56
N VAL A 119 3.93 0.79 13.00
CA VAL A 119 3.50 -0.58 12.70
C VAL A 119 3.14 -1.41 13.94
N TYR A 120 3.57 -1.00 15.13
CA TYR A 120 3.20 -1.60 16.42
C TYR A 120 1.88 -1.05 16.99
N ASP A 121 1.34 0.04 16.43
CA ASP A 121 0.04 0.61 16.79
C ASP A 121 -1.06 0.11 15.83
N PRO A 122 -2.34 0.28 16.19
CA PRO A 122 -3.46 0.06 15.27
C PRO A 122 -3.34 0.87 13.98
N PRO A 123 -3.74 0.33 12.81
CA PRO A 123 -4.44 -0.94 12.62
C PRO A 123 -3.56 -2.20 12.48
N ILE A 124 -2.24 -2.05 12.29
CA ILE A 124 -1.34 -3.17 11.93
C ILE A 124 -0.95 -4.01 13.16
N MET A 125 -0.57 -3.36 14.27
CA MET A 125 -0.24 -4.02 15.55
C MET A 125 0.77 -5.17 15.46
N LEU A 126 1.86 -5.00 14.70
CA LEU A 126 2.94 -5.98 14.65
C LEU A 126 3.60 -6.15 16.02
N SER A 127 3.90 -7.41 16.37
CA SER A 127 4.73 -7.72 17.52
C SER A 127 6.18 -7.30 17.28
N ARG A 128 6.91 -7.08 18.38
CA ARG A 128 8.35 -6.80 18.34
C ARG A 128 9.13 -7.83 17.50
N GLU A 129 8.80 -9.11 17.64
CA GLU A 129 9.46 -10.20 16.90
C GLU A 129 9.18 -10.11 15.40
N LYS A 130 7.95 -9.78 15.00
CA LYS A 130 7.60 -9.56 13.59
C LYS A 130 8.34 -8.35 13.01
N ILE A 131 8.47 -7.26 13.77
CA ILE A 131 9.23 -6.07 13.33
C ILE A 131 10.72 -6.42 13.14
N LEU A 132 11.32 -7.13 14.10
CA LEU A 132 12.70 -7.63 14.00
C LEU A 132 12.88 -8.53 12.76
N ALA A 133 11.93 -9.42 12.49
CA ALA A 133 11.96 -10.29 11.33
C ALA A 133 11.90 -9.46 10.03
N VAL A 134 11.01 -8.47 9.93
CA VAL A 134 10.96 -7.56 8.78
C VAL A 134 12.29 -6.85 8.57
N ILE A 135 12.96 -6.38 9.63
CA ILE A 135 14.29 -5.76 9.52
C ILE A 135 15.31 -6.77 8.96
N ALA A 136 15.25 -8.04 9.39
CA ALA A 136 16.11 -9.09 8.84
C ALA A 136 15.86 -9.31 7.35
N TYR A 137 14.60 -9.33 6.91
CA TYR A 137 14.26 -9.38 5.48
C TYR A 137 14.78 -8.15 4.72
N LEU A 138 14.57 -6.95 5.25
CA LEU A 138 15.01 -5.73 4.59
C LEU A 138 16.53 -5.65 4.40
N GLN A 139 17.32 -6.27 5.29
CA GLN A 139 18.76 -6.42 5.08
C GLN A 139 19.11 -7.33 3.89
N THR A 140 18.29 -8.34 3.58
CA THR A 140 18.54 -9.22 2.43
C THR A 140 18.37 -8.51 1.09
N LEU A 141 17.68 -7.36 1.07
CA LEU A 141 17.49 -6.53 -0.12
C LEU A 141 18.75 -5.75 -0.54
N GLY A 142 19.87 -5.92 0.16
CA GLY A 142 21.16 -5.33 -0.22
C GLY A 142 22.39 -6.03 0.38
N GLY A 143 22.24 -7.21 0.98
CA GLY A 143 23.32 -7.95 1.62
C GLY A 143 22.84 -9.23 2.31
N GLU A 144 23.64 -9.76 3.24
CA GLU A 144 23.21 -10.84 4.14
C GLU A 144 22.62 -10.26 5.43
N ALA A 145 21.59 -10.90 5.97
CA ALA A 145 20.99 -10.47 7.22
C ALA A 145 21.88 -10.80 8.44
N ASP A 146 22.20 -9.80 9.25
CA ASP A 146 22.91 -9.96 10.53
C ASP A 146 21.88 -9.98 11.68
N VAL A 147 21.21 -11.13 11.82
CA VAL A 147 20.22 -11.36 12.88
C VAL A 147 20.82 -11.12 14.28
N PRO A 148 22.04 -11.59 14.63
CA PRO A 148 22.67 -11.25 15.91
C PRO A 148 22.80 -9.75 16.17
N ALA A 149 23.16 -8.94 15.16
CA ALA A 149 23.20 -7.48 15.31
C ALA A 149 21.80 -6.90 15.50
N ILE A 150 20.82 -7.33 14.71
CA ILE A 150 19.41 -6.90 14.82
C ILE A 150 18.86 -7.16 16.23
N MET A 151 19.13 -8.34 16.80
CA MET A 151 18.65 -8.73 18.12
C MET A 151 19.16 -7.84 19.25
N LYS A 152 20.29 -7.13 19.08
CA LYS A 152 20.77 -6.13 20.05
C LYS A 152 19.84 -4.92 20.17
N TYR A 153 18.97 -4.70 19.19
CA TYR A 153 17.98 -3.62 19.18
C TYR A 153 16.61 -4.05 19.70
N LYS A 154 16.45 -5.29 20.17
CA LYS A 154 15.17 -5.82 20.66
C LYS A 154 14.49 -4.87 21.64
N ASP A 155 15.25 -4.28 22.57
CA ASP A 155 14.70 -3.39 23.60
C ASP A 155 14.33 -1.99 23.08
N LYS A 156 14.87 -1.58 21.92
CA LYS A 156 14.52 -0.32 21.25
C LYS A 156 13.23 -0.44 20.43
N ILE A 157 12.81 -1.66 20.09
CA ILE A 157 11.58 -1.89 19.33
C ILE A 157 10.40 -1.97 20.31
N PRO A 158 9.34 -1.17 20.14
CA PRO A 158 8.17 -1.22 21.01
C PRO A 158 7.44 -2.57 20.93
N GLU A 159 6.78 -2.94 22.02
CA GLU A 159 5.79 -4.02 21.99
C GLU A 159 4.53 -3.59 21.25
N ALA A 160 3.80 -4.57 20.71
CA ALA A 160 2.51 -4.30 20.09
C ALA A 160 1.57 -3.58 21.07
N SER A 161 0.88 -2.59 20.55
CA SER A 161 -0.06 -1.77 21.30
C SER A 161 -1.15 -2.62 21.92
N LYS A 162 -1.38 -2.45 23.23
CA LYS A 162 -2.51 -3.06 23.94
C LYS A 162 -3.77 -2.20 23.84
N LYS A 163 -3.76 -1.14 23.01
CA LYS A 163 -4.91 -0.25 22.82
C LYS A 163 -6.06 -1.08 22.28
N LYS A 164 -7.18 -1.09 23.00
CA LYS A 164 -8.43 -1.63 22.49
C LYS A 164 -8.93 -0.69 21.39
N VAL A 165 -8.76 -1.08 20.15
CA VAL A 165 -9.34 -0.39 19.01
C VAL A 165 -10.84 -0.61 19.10
N LYS A 166 -11.59 0.44 19.41
CA LYS A 166 -13.03 0.40 19.19
C LYS A 166 -13.23 0.29 17.69
N PRO A 167 -13.94 -0.72 17.18
CA PRO A 167 -14.32 -0.74 15.77
C PRO A 167 -14.95 0.61 15.45
N TRP A 168 -14.52 1.23 14.36
CA TRP A 168 -15.16 2.45 13.93
C TRP A 168 -16.62 2.13 13.57
N ILE A 169 -17.52 2.94 14.12
CA ILE A 169 -18.95 2.82 13.86
C ILE A 169 -19.33 4.07 13.08
N PRO A 170 -19.82 3.95 11.84
CA PRO A 170 -20.29 5.11 11.12
C PRO A 170 -21.44 5.76 11.90
N PRO A 171 -21.52 7.10 11.94
CA PRO A 171 -22.65 7.80 12.58
C PRO A 171 -24.01 7.40 12.04
N VAL A 172 -24.05 6.89 10.81
CA VAL A 172 -25.23 6.31 10.16
C VAL A 172 -24.95 4.84 9.87
N ALA A 173 -25.84 3.94 10.29
CA ALA A 173 -25.72 2.51 9.99
C ALA A 173 -25.80 2.27 8.49
N VAL A 174 -24.68 1.84 7.89
CA VAL A 174 -24.54 1.57 6.45
C VAL A 174 -23.59 0.39 6.25
N ASP A 175 -23.97 -0.52 5.37
CA ASP A 175 -23.21 -1.73 5.05
C ASP A 175 -22.08 -1.40 4.06
N ALA A 176 -20.91 -2.03 4.23
CA ALA A 176 -19.79 -1.90 3.31
C ALA A 176 -20.15 -2.26 1.86
N LYS A 177 -21.06 -3.21 1.63
CA LYS A 177 -21.57 -3.59 0.30
C LYS A 177 -22.40 -2.49 -0.35
N GLU A 178 -23.07 -1.64 0.42
CA GLU A 178 -23.76 -0.47 -0.11
C GLU A 178 -22.73 0.58 -0.55
N GLY A 179 -21.68 0.77 0.26
CA GLY A 179 -20.51 1.58 -0.09
C GLY A 179 -19.81 1.13 -1.37
N GLU A 180 -19.58 -0.17 -1.53
CA GLU A 180 -18.97 -0.74 -2.73
C GLU A 180 -19.79 -0.42 -4.00
N LYS A 181 -21.13 -0.52 -3.92
CA LYS A 181 -22.00 -0.15 -5.03
C LYS A 181 -21.82 1.32 -5.39
N ILE A 182 -21.86 2.21 -4.41
CA ILE A 182 -21.67 3.66 -4.63
C ILE A 182 -20.30 3.94 -5.23
N PHE A 183 -19.26 3.27 -4.73
CA PHE A 183 -17.88 3.45 -5.20
C PHE A 183 -17.74 3.21 -6.71
N PHE A 184 -18.45 2.22 -7.25
CA PHE A 184 -18.37 1.80 -8.65
C PHE A 184 -19.58 2.19 -9.51
N ASP A 185 -20.55 2.92 -8.98
CA ASP A 185 -21.76 3.30 -9.72
C ASP A 185 -21.49 4.54 -10.57
N GLU A 186 -21.25 4.31 -11.88
CA GLU A 186 -20.98 5.33 -12.88
C GLU A 186 -22.19 6.24 -13.18
N THR A 187 -23.39 5.88 -12.72
CA THR A 187 -24.60 6.69 -12.93
C THR A 187 -24.72 7.83 -11.91
N ARG A 188 -23.83 7.88 -10.92
CA ARG A 188 -23.87 8.86 -9.83
C ARG A 188 -23.01 10.09 -10.12
N PRO A 189 -23.31 11.22 -9.46
CA PRO A 189 -22.47 12.43 -9.56
C PRO A 189 -21.03 12.23 -9.08
N VAL A 190 -20.80 11.27 -8.19
CA VAL A 190 -19.47 10.87 -7.71
C VAL A 190 -19.32 9.37 -7.90
N THR A 191 -18.30 8.99 -8.66
CA THR A 191 -17.91 7.59 -8.87
C THR A 191 -16.43 7.46 -8.61
N CYS A 192 -16.07 6.90 -7.45
CA CYS A 192 -14.68 6.74 -7.04
C CYS A 192 -13.90 5.81 -7.99
N GLY A 193 -14.57 4.80 -8.54
CA GLY A 193 -13.99 3.82 -9.47
C GLY A 193 -13.55 4.40 -10.82
N LYS A 194 -14.00 5.60 -11.20
CA LYS A 194 -13.48 6.30 -12.39
C LYS A 194 -12.04 6.77 -12.24
N CYS A 195 -11.54 6.81 -11.00
CA CYS A 195 -10.16 7.21 -10.73
C CYS A 195 -9.38 6.19 -9.90
N HIS A 196 -10.04 5.37 -9.09
CA HIS A 196 -9.36 4.48 -8.14
C HIS A 196 -9.61 3.01 -8.44
N VAL A 197 -8.52 2.25 -8.50
CA VAL A 197 -8.54 0.79 -8.57
C VAL A 197 -8.73 0.18 -7.18
N VAL A 198 -9.61 -0.81 -7.08
CA VAL A 198 -9.71 -1.75 -5.94
C VAL A 198 -9.82 -3.17 -6.50
N ASN A 199 -8.93 -4.08 -6.07
CA ASN A 199 -8.91 -5.48 -6.50
C ASN A 199 -8.94 -5.64 -8.04
N GLY A 200 -8.22 -4.77 -8.76
CA GLY A 200 -8.17 -4.77 -10.23
C GLY A 200 -9.38 -4.18 -10.94
N LYS A 201 -10.38 -3.65 -10.21
CA LYS A 201 -11.55 -2.97 -10.78
C LYS A 201 -11.44 -1.45 -10.62
N GLY A 202 -11.80 -0.70 -11.66
CA GLY A 202 -11.72 0.76 -11.73
C GLY A 202 -10.56 1.22 -12.62
N GLU A 203 -10.31 2.52 -12.64
CA GLU A 203 -9.28 3.14 -13.48
C GLU A 203 -8.05 3.57 -12.67
N LYS A 204 -6.89 3.66 -13.35
CA LYS A 204 -5.60 3.97 -12.71
C LYS A 204 -5.24 5.45 -12.87
N VAL A 205 -6.13 6.34 -12.44
CA VAL A 205 -5.88 7.80 -12.42
C VAL A 205 -5.34 8.23 -11.07
N GLY A 206 -5.98 7.79 -9.99
CA GLY A 206 -5.60 8.02 -8.60
C GLY A 206 -4.89 6.82 -7.99
N PRO A 207 -4.44 6.94 -6.72
CA PRO A 207 -3.80 5.86 -5.99
C PRO A 207 -4.65 4.59 -5.92
N GLU A 208 -4.04 3.43 -6.08
CA GLU A 208 -4.71 2.14 -5.89
C GLU A 208 -5.11 1.95 -4.42
N LEU A 209 -6.38 1.59 -4.18
CA LEU A 209 -6.98 1.50 -2.84
C LEU A 209 -7.13 0.05 -2.33
N THR A 210 -6.63 -0.93 -3.08
CA THR A 210 -6.56 -2.35 -2.65
C THR A 210 -5.84 -2.46 -1.30
N GLY A 211 -6.47 -3.13 -0.32
CA GLY A 211 -5.90 -3.35 1.04
C GLY A 211 -5.77 -2.10 1.92
N ILE A 212 -6.27 -0.94 1.49
CA ILE A 212 -6.03 0.34 2.19
C ILE A 212 -6.59 0.36 3.63
N GLY A 213 -7.67 -0.39 3.90
CA GLY A 213 -8.29 -0.52 5.22
C GLY A 213 -7.46 -1.31 6.23
N ALA A 214 -6.43 -2.04 5.78
CA ALA A 214 -5.48 -2.68 6.70
C ALA A 214 -4.42 -1.72 7.23
N VAL A 215 -4.17 -0.60 6.54
CA VAL A 215 -3.05 0.31 6.85
C VAL A 215 -3.49 1.73 7.20
N GLN A 216 -4.72 2.14 6.85
CA GLN A 216 -5.25 3.48 7.12
C GLN A 216 -6.44 3.47 8.09
N THR A 217 -6.72 4.65 8.66
CA THR A 217 -7.79 4.84 9.64
C THR A 217 -9.02 5.50 9.03
N PRO A 218 -10.19 5.43 9.69
CA PRO A 218 -11.38 6.19 9.27
C PRO A 218 -11.11 7.69 9.11
N GLU A 219 -10.30 8.27 9.99
CA GLU A 219 -9.93 9.69 9.97
C GLU A 219 -9.12 10.05 8.72
N TYR A 220 -8.23 9.14 8.28
CA TYR A 220 -7.53 9.30 7.01
C TYR A 220 -8.52 9.36 5.85
N PHE A 221 -9.48 8.42 5.76
CA PHE A 221 -10.47 8.43 4.68
C PHE A 221 -11.36 9.69 4.71
N LEU A 222 -11.78 10.12 5.89
CA LEU A 222 -12.55 11.35 6.08
C LEU A 222 -11.79 12.58 5.55
N GLU A 223 -10.53 12.73 5.94
CA GLU A 223 -9.69 13.85 5.49
C GLU A 223 -9.43 13.78 3.98
N SER A 224 -9.06 12.60 3.45
CA SER A 224 -8.76 12.43 2.02
C SER A 224 -9.96 12.73 1.13
N ILE A 225 -11.18 12.34 1.52
CA ILE A 225 -12.38 12.58 0.69
C ILE A 225 -12.89 14.02 0.83
N LEU A 226 -12.87 14.59 2.03
CA LEU A 226 -13.40 15.95 2.28
C LEU A 226 -12.39 17.05 1.95
N LYS A 227 -11.09 16.74 1.96
CA LYS A 227 -9.99 17.67 1.73
C LYS A 227 -8.89 17.02 0.89
N PRO A 228 -9.17 16.63 -0.37
CA PRO A 228 -8.21 15.89 -1.20
C PRO A 228 -6.92 16.65 -1.51
N SER A 229 -6.93 17.98 -1.41
CA SER A 229 -5.73 18.82 -1.59
C SER A 229 -4.91 19.01 -0.30
N ALA A 230 -5.40 18.52 0.87
CA ALA A 230 -4.65 18.65 2.11
C ALA A 230 -3.37 17.79 2.10
N LYS A 231 -3.41 16.63 1.42
CA LYS A 231 -2.29 15.71 1.25
C LYS A 231 -2.42 15.04 -0.12
N ILE A 232 -1.48 15.30 -1.03
CA ILE A 232 -1.45 14.71 -2.36
C ILE A 232 -0.34 13.67 -2.40
N VAL A 233 -0.73 12.41 -2.61
CA VAL A 233 0.21 11.28 -2.64
C VAL A 233 1.24 11.48 -3.76
N LYS A 234 2.51 11.18 -3.46
CA LYS A 234 3.59 11.19 -4.45
C LYS A 234 3.24 10.42 -5.73
N GLY A 235 3.55 10.99 -6.88
CA GLY A 235 3.23 10.44 -8.20
C GLY A 235 1.81 10.77 -8.66
N TYR A 236 1.01 11.42 -7.81
CA TYR A 236 -0.34 11.90 -8.13
C TYR A 236 -0.44 13.42 -7.94
N GLU A 237 0.69 14.13 -7.92
CA GLU A 237 0.69 15.59 -7.96
C GLU A 237 0.13 16.09 -9.30
N THR A 238 -0.80 17.03 -9.22
CA THR A 238 -1.31 17.70 -10.41
C THR A 238 -0.25 18.66 -10.94
N MET A 239 0.04 18.55 -12.23
CA MET A 239 1.00 19.37 -12.94
C MET A 239 0.26 20.37 -13.82
N TYR A 240 0.67 21.63 -13.72
CA TYR A 240 0.31 22.68 -14.66
C TYR A 240 1.46 22.84 -15.65
N VAL A 241 1.16 22.60 -16.92
CA VAL A 241 2.12 22.69 -18.03
C VAL A 241 1.64 23.74 -19.00
N ILE A 242 2.49 24.73 -19.30
CA ILE A 242 2.26 25.68 -20.38
C ILE A 242 3.20 25.31 -21.51
N THR A 243 2.66 25.09 -22.70
CA THR A 243 3.46 24.84 -23.90
C THR A 243 4.00 26.14 -24.50
N THR A 244 4.99 26.04 -25.40
CA THR A 244 5.65 27.19 -26.05
C THR A 244 4.71 28.00 -26.95
N ASP A 245 3.62 27.40 -27.43
CA ASP A 245 2.51 28.06 -28.12
C ASP A 245 1.45 28.66 -27.17
N GLY A 246 1.66 28.55 -25.86
CA GLY A 246 0.85 29.19 -24.82
C GLY A 246 -0.37 28.37 -24.37
N ILE A 247 -0.48 27.10 -24.76
CA ILE A 247 -1.61 26.24 -24.36
C ILE A 247 -1.37 25.71 -22.93
N PRO A 248 -2.31 25.92 -22.00
CA PRO A 248 -2.22 25.36 -20.66
C PRO A 248 -2.83 23.95 -20.59
N TYR A 249 -2.15 23.06 -19.88
CA TYR A 249 -2.60 21.72 -19.53
C TYR A 249 -2.55 21.54 -18.02
N ASN A 250 -3.56 20.84 -17.47
CA ASN A 250 -3.61 20.39 -16.08
C ASN A 250 -3.81 18.88 -16.08
N GLY A 251 -2.94 18.14 -15.39
CA GLY A 251 -3.06 16.68 -15.35
C GLY A 251 -1.98 16.02 -14.49
N LEU A 252 -2.03 14.70 -14.41
CA LEU A 252 -1.04 13.90 -13.70
C LEU A 252 0.04 13.41 -14.68
N ILE A 253 1.31 13.36 -14.27
CA ILE A 253 2.33 12.71 -15.10
C ILE A 253 2.13 11.20 -15.03
N LYS A 254 1.70 10.62 -16.15
CA LYS A 254 1.56 9.16 -16.32
C LYS A 254 2.91 8.52 -16.59
N SER A 255 3.74 9.17 -17.39
CA SER A 255 5.11 8.76 -17.69
C SER A 255 5.94 9.93 -18.17
N GLU A 256 7.25 9.86 -17.94
CA GLU A 256 8.22 10.85 -18.39
C GLU A 256 9.45 10.14 -18.95
N THR A 257 9.90 10.57 -20.13
CA THR A 257 11.15 10.13 -20.76
C THR A 257 12.12 11.31 -20.86
N GLU A 258 13.28 11.11 -21.49
CA GLU A 258 14.21 12.22 -21.74
C GLU A 258 13.65 13.25 -22.73
N SER A 259 12.73 12.86 -23.62
CA SER A 259 12.22 13.71 -24.70
C SER A 259 10.78 14.21 -24.51
N GLU A 260 9.95 13.48 -23.77
CA GLU A 260 8.52 13.78 -23.65
C GLU A 260 7.94 13.43 -22.29
N ILE A 261 6.78 14.02 -22.00
CA ILE A 261 5.90 13.63 -20.91
C ILE A 261 4.56 13.18 -21.48
N VAL A 262 3.92 12.26 -20.77
CA VAL A 262 2.52 11.89 -20.99
C VAL A 262 1.74 12.38 -19.78
N LEU A 263 0.89 13.38 -19.99
CA LEU A 263 -0.06 13.85 -19.00
C LEU A 263 -1.37 13.11 -19.13
N LEU A 264 -1.91 12.66 -18.01
CA LEU A 264 -3.27 12.19 -17.89
C LEU A 264 -4.13 13.39 -17.47
N LYS A 265 -4.95 13.87 -18.39
CA LYS A 265 -5.87 15.00 -18.22
C LYS A 265 -7.27 14.44 -17.97
N GLU A 266 -8.01 15.04 -17.05
CA GLU A 266 -9.47 14.84 -16.95
C GLU A 266 -10.16 16.06 -17.56
N GLU A 267 -11.05 15.82 -18.51
CA GLU A 267 -11.88 16.86 -19.13
C GLU A 267 -13.29 16.31 -19.34
N SER A 268 -14.30 16.98 -18.77
CA SER A 268 -15.72 16.64 -18.98
C SER A 268 -16.13 15.24 -18.52
N GLY A 269 -15.40 14.63 -17.59
CA GLY A 269 -15.61 13.28 -17.10
C GLY A 269 -14.89 12.19 -17.90
N GLU A 270 -14.09 12.57 -18.90
CA GLU A 270 -13.26 11.68 -19.70
C GLU A 270 -11.78 11.88 -19.38
N ILE A 271 -11.03 10.79 -19.44
CA ILE A 271 -9.60 10.75 -19.14
C ILE A 271 -8.85 10.62 -20.47
N GLU A 272 -7.95 11.56 -20.74
CA GLU A 272 -7.18 11.61 -21.98
C GLU A 272 -5.68 11.66 -21.70
N ASP A 273 -4.91 10.93 -22.52
CA ASP A 273 -3.46 11.03 -22.55
C ASP A 273 -3.04 12.18 -23.48
N VAL A 274 -2.28 13.13 -22.98
CA VAL A 274 -1.67 14.22 -23.74
C VAL A 274 -0.16 14.05 -23.75
N ILE A 275 0.41 13.83 -24.92
CA ILE A 275 1.86 13.74 -25.12
C ILE A 275 2.40 15.14 -25.39
N ILE A 276 3.36 15.60 -24.58
CA ILE A 276 4.01 16.90 -24.74
C ILE A 276 5.52 16.67 -24.81
N THR A 277 6.16 17.13 -25.90
CA THR A 277 7.62 17.06 -25.98
C THR A 277 8.23 18.07 -25.01
N LYS A 278 9.35 17.74 -24.37
CA LYS A 278 10.00 18.64 -23.40
C LYS A 278 10.48 19.94 -24.03
N THR A 279 10.77 19.94 -25.33
CA THR A 279 11.11 21.14 -26.09
C THR A 279 9.92 22.08 -26.28
N ASP A 280 8.70 21.55 -26.22
CA ASP A 280 7.48 22.33 -26.33
C ASP A 280 6.98 22.83 -24.96
N ILE A 281 7.69 22.54 -23.86
CA ILE A 281 7.30 22.99 -22.51
C ILE A 281 7.94 24.34 -22.22
N ALA A 282 7.12 25.38 -22.11
CA ALA A 282 7.55 26.70 -21.65
C ALA A 282 7.64 26.76 -20.11
N GLU A 283 6.68 26.15 -19.42
CA GLU A 283 6.63 26.12 -17.97
C GLU A 283 6.00 24.81 -17.47
N MET A 284 6.54 24.25 -16.39
CA MET A 284 5.92 23.14 -15.67
C MET A 284 5.99 23.40 -14.17
N LYS A 285 4.83 23.37 -13.50
CA LYS A 285 4.73 23.60 -12.06
C LYS A 285 3.80 22.60 -11.40
N LYS A 286 4.24 22.08 -10.24
CA LYS A 286 3.37 21.32 -9.33
C LYS A 286 2.28 22.23 -8.78
N GLN A 287 1.05 21.74 -8.75
CA GLN A 287 -0.10 22.44 -8.17
C GLN A 287 -0.33 21.99 -6.72
N GLU A 288 -0.87 22.89 -5.92
CA GLU A 288 -1.30 22.59 -4.54
C GLU A 288 -2.71 21.97 -4.50
N VAL A 289 -3.42 21.99 -5.63
CA VAL A 289 -4.78 21.46 -5.77
C VAL A 289 -4.73 20.07 -6.41
N SER A 290 -5.43 19.12 -5.80
CA SER A 290 -5.57 17.75 -6.31
C SER A 290 -6.54 17.68 -7.49
N ILE A 291 -6.30 16.75 -8.41
CA ILE A 291 -7.26 16.36 -9.44
C ILE A 291 -8.51 15.68 -8.85
N MET A 292 -8.42 15.14 -7.62
CA MET A 292 -9.60 14.62 -6.93
C MET A 292 -10.52 15.78 -6.51
N PRO A 293 -11.81 15.78 -6.92
CA PRO A 293 -12.70 16.91 -6.71
C PRO A 293 -12.91 17.26 -5.22
N GLY A 294 -12.73 18.53 -4.87
CA GLY A 294 -12.88 19.03 -3.50
C GLY A 294 -14.33 19.10 -3.00
N ASN A 295 -15.32 19.00 -3.88
CA ASN A 295 -16.75 19.11 -3.56
C ASN A 295 -17.46 17.76 -3.40
N ILE A 296 -16.74 16.63 -3.35
CA ILE A 296 -17.34 15.29 -3.20
C ILE A 296 -18.28 15.22 -1.98
N GLY A 297 -17.92 15.89 -0.88
CA GLY A 297 -18.75 15.94 0.33
C GLY A 297 -20.10 16.63 0.15
N GLU A 298 -20.25 17.48 -0.87
CA GLU A 298 -21.51 18.14 -1.23
C GLU A 298 -22.37 17.30 -2.19
N LEU A 299 -21.73 16.40 -2.93
CA LEU A 299 -22.37 15.57 -3.95
C LEU A 299 -22.86 14.21 -3.42
N LEU A 300 -22.34 13.77 -2.27
CA LEU A 300 -22.76 12.54 -1.60
C LEU A 300 -23.75 12.83 -0.48
N SER A 301 -24.77 11.98 -0.32
CA SER A 301 -25.56 12.00 0.90
C SER A 301 -24.70 11.55 2.10
N VAL A 302 -25.07 11.94 3.32
CA VAL A 302 -24.37 11.50 4.54
C VAL A 302 -24.30 9.97 4.63
N ARG A 303 -25.36 9.27 4.22
CA ARG A 303 -25.39 7.80 4.18
C ARG A 303 -24.41 7.26 3.15
N ASP A 304 -24.39 7.82 1.95
CA ASP A 304 -23.50 7.35 0.88
C ASP A 304 -22.03 7.54 1.23
N PHE A 305 -21.70 8.72 1.78
CA PHE A 305 -20.36 9.06 2.22
C PHE A 305 -19.83 8.09 3.28
N TYR A 306 -20.61 7.82 4.32
CA TYR A 306 -20.21 6.82 5.32
C TYR A 306 -20.24 5.39 4.76
N GLY A 307 -21.06 5.11 3.75
CA GLY A 307 -21.04 3.85 3.01
C GLY A 307 -19.69 3.61 2.34
N VAL A 308 -19.20 4.59 1.56
CA VAL A 308 -17.89 4.54 0.92
C VAL A 308 -16.78 4.35 1.95
N ILE A 309 -16.83 5.05 3.09
CA ILE A 309 -15.83 4.88 4.16
C ILE A 309 -15.89 3.47 4.77
N SER A 310 -17.09 2.94 5.03
CA SER A 310 -17.26 1.55 5.50
C SER A 310 -16.69 0.53 4.51
N PHE A 311 -16.86 0.78 3.21
CA PHE A 311 -16.27 -0.05 2.16
C PHE A 311 -14.74 0.01 2.20
N LEU A 312 -14.14 1.20 2.20
CA LEU A 312 -12.68 1.36 2.25
C LEU A 312 -12.05 0.70 3.49
N GLN A 313 -12.72 0.79 4.65
CA GLN A 313 -12.26 0.11 5.87
C GLN A 313 -12.35 -1.41 5.81
N SER A 314 -13.24 -1.95 4.98
CA SER A 314 -13.37 -3.40 4.79
C SER A 314 -12.29 -4.00 3.89
N LEU A 315 -11.53 -3.17 3.16
CA LEU A 315 -10.43 -3.59 2.29
C LEU A 315 -9.18 -3.92 3.10
N LYS A 316 -9.08 -5.17 3.59
CA LYS A 316 -7.93 -5.67 4.36
C LYS A 316 -7.22 -6.81 3.69
#